data_AF-A0A853GL95-F1
#
_entry.id   AF-A0A853GL95-F1
#
_cell.length_a   1.000
_cell.length_b   1.000
_cell.length_c   1.000
_cell.angle_alpha   90.00
_cell.angle_beta   90.00
_cell.angle_gamma   90.00
#
_symmetry.space_group_name_H-M   'P 1'
#
loop_
_entity.id
_entity.type
_entity.pdbx_description
1 polymer ?
#
loop_
_entity_poly.entity_id
_entity_poly.type
_entity_poly.pdbx_seq_one_letter_code
_entity_poly.pdbx_strand_id
1 'polypeptide(L)'
;MSRGGKTAVGAGAGAAVGAGLGALIGDSSKAALIGAGIGAVAGSIAGYNWSGVKNDVEQSGARSLGVDVTEMPDGTLRVNIPSNVSFDTGKYQLKPALLPVLDSVARALIQHPELRAKSIGYTDSTGSAATNQTLSNNRASAVTNYLSRQGVQLGKLTAEGRGPSNPIGDNATVEGRAMNRRVELYLYAVQ
;
A
#
# COMPACT_ATOMS: atom_id res chain seq x y z
N MET A 1 -10.68 -18.55 -49.19
CA MET A 1 -9.24 -18.51 -49.52
C MET A 1 -8.60 -17.35 -48.76
N SER A 2 -7.53 -17.66 -48.03
CA SER A 2 -6.75 -16.78 -47.18
C SER A 2 -5.95 -15.73 -47.98
N ARG A 3 -5.74 -14.53 -47.42
CA ARG A 3 -4.55 -13.72 -47.73
C ARG A 3 -4.19 -12.87 -46.52
N GLY A 4 -3.16 -13.33 -45.80
CA GLY A 4 -2.51 -12.58 -44.73
C GLY A 4 -1.54 -11.52 -45.27
N GLY A 5 -1.28 -10.52 -44.42
CA GLY A 5 -0.18 -9.57 -44.55
C GLY A 5 0.48 -9.40 -43.18
N LYS A 6 1.76 -9.76 -43.10
CA LYS A 6 2.58 -9.70 -41.90
C LYS A 6 3.06 -8.27 -41.64
N THR A 7 3.06 -7.84 -40.38
CA THR A 7 4.01 -6.84 -39.87
C THR A 7 4.61 -7.37 -38.58
N ALA A 8 5.79 -7.98 -38.73
CA ALA A 8 6.70 -8.31 -37.65
C ALA A 8 7.92 -7.39 -37.79
N VAL A 9 8.07 -6.46 -36.85
CA VAL A 9 9.28 -5.67 -36.52
C VAL A 9 9.06 -5.29 -35.05
N GLY A 10 9.84 -5.67 -34.04
CA GLY A 10 11.28 -5.79 -33.96
C GLY A 10 11.80 -4.71 -32.99
N ALA A 11 11.73 -4.97 -31.68
CA ALA A 11 12.46 -4.24 -30.63
C ALA A 11 12.72 -5.29 -29.52
N GLY A 12 13.93 -5.77 -29.28
CA GLY A 12 15.16 -5.01 -29.08
C GLY A 12 15.56 -5.28 -27.63
N ALA A 13 16.36 -6.31 -27.41
CA ALA A 13 16.77 -6.77 -26.08
C ALA A 13 17.58 -5.69 -25.36
N GLY A 14 17.09 -5.27 -24.19
CA GLY A 14 17.78 -4.38 -23.26
C GLY A 14 17.17 -4.56 -21.87
N ALA A 15 17.63 -5.56 -21.12
CA ALA A 15 17.20 -5.79 -19.75
C ALA A 15 17.85 -4.76 -18.83
N ALA A 16 17.13 -3.68 -18.52
CA ALA A 16 17.38 -2.90 -17.31
C ALA A 16 16.63 -3.60 -16.17
N VAL A 17 17.36 -4.30 -15.32
CA VAL A 17 16.85 -4.99 -14.14
C VAL A 17 16.26 -3.97 -13.16
N GLY A 18 14.95 -4.06 -12.92
CA GLY A 18 14.28 -3.34 -11.83
C GLY A 18 12.96 -2.65 -12.20
N ALA A 19 11.94 -3.40 -12.63
CA ALA A 19 10.54 -2.94 -12.63
C ALA A 19 9.62 -4.18 -12.67
N GLY A 20 8.49 -4.12 -11.97
CA GLY A 20 7.64 -5.27 -11.64
C GLY A 20 7.26 -6.18 -12.80
N LEU A 21 7.45 -7.49 -12.61
CA LEU A 21 6.83 -8.52 -13.44
C LEU A 21 5.38 -8.67 -12.98
N GLY A 22 4.47 -8.09 -13.75
CA GLY A 22 3.03 -8.18 -13.56
C GLY A 22 2.30 -7.86 -14.86
N ALA A 23 2.61 -8.61 -15.91
CA ALA A 23 1.80 -8.66 -17.12
C ALA A 23 1.57 -10.12 -17.49
N LEU A 24 0.43 -10.38 -18.15
CA LEU A 24 -0.05 -11.65 -18.71
C LEU A 24 -0.89 -12.44 -17.69
N ILE A 25 -2.22 -12.38 -17.70
CA ILE A 25 -3.11 -12.92 -18.74
C ILE A 25 -4.46 -12.16 -18.71
N GLY A 26 -4.90 -11.61 -19.86
CA GLY A 26 -6.25 -11.05 -20.02
C GLY A 26 -6.31 -9.91 -21.04
N ASP A 27 -6.69 -10.24 -22.27
CA ASP A 27 -6.84 -9.32 -23.41
C ASP A 27 -7.90 -8.24 -23.13
N SER A 28 -7.52 -6.95 -23.17
CA SER A 28 -8.34 -5.71 -23.32
C SER A 28 -7.76 -4.54 -22.50
N SER A 29 -6.92 -3.70 -23.13
CA SER A 29 -6.76 -2.23 -22.99
C SER A 29 -6.73 -1.51 -21.61
N LYS A 30 -6.81 -2.21 -20.48
CA LYS A 30 -6.80 -1.65 -19.11
C LYS A 30 -6.03 -2.56 -18.17
N ALA A 31 -4.88 -3.08 -18.62
CA ALA A 31 -3.90 -3.58 -17.68
C ALA A 31 -3.36 -2.35 -16.94
N ALA A 32 -4.00 -2.01 -15.81
CA ALA A 32 -3.47 -1.04 -14.89
C ALA A 32 -2.06 -1.52 -14.54
N LEU A 33 -1.06 -0.76 -14.98
CA LEU A 33 0.30 -0.84 -14.46
C LEU A 33 0.19 -0.35 -13.01
N ILE A 34 -0.31 -1.21 -12.12
CA ILE A 34 -0.51 -0.89 -10.70
C ILE A 34 0.86 -0.48 -10.18
N GLY A 35 0.96 0.76 -9.70
CA GLY A 35 2.25 1.36 -9.35
C GLY A 35 3.03 0.54 -8.34
N ALA A 36 4.29 0.88 -8.15
CA ALA A 36 5.24 0.19 -7.25
C ALA A 36 4.71 -0.03 -5.82
N GLY A 37 3.63 0.65 -5.41
CA GLY A 37 2.94 0.47 -4.13
C GLY A 37 2.15 -0.84 -4.03
N ILE A 38 1.13 -1.06 -4.86
CA ILE A 38 0.12 -2.10 -4.56
C ILE A 38 0.43 -3.45 -5.26
N GLY A 39 1.24 -3.46 -6.32
CA GLY A 39 1.65 -4.70 -7.00
C GLY A 39 0.48 -5.51 -7.57
N ALA A 40 0.68 -6.81 -7.81
CA ALA A 40 -0.36 -7.70 -8.33
C ALA A 40 -1.49 -7.90 -7.30
N VAL A 41 -2.55 -7.10 -7.41
CA VAL A 41 -3.83 -7.36 -6.73
C VAL A 41 -4.71 -8.18 -7.67
N ALA A 42 -5.32 -9.24 -7.14
CA ALA A 42 -6.31 -10.00 -7.87
C ALA A 42 -7.60 -9.16 -8.02
N GLY A 43 -7.93 -8.77 -9.25
CA GLY A 43 -9.11 -7.97 -9.59
C GLY A 43 -8.75 -6.63 -10.25
N SER A 44 -9.65 -6.10 -11.07
CA SER A 44 -9.49 -4.77 -11.66
C SER A 44 -9.74 -3.69 -10.61
N ILE A 45 -8.78 -2.79 -10.42
CA ILE A 45 -8.97 -1.58 -9.62
C ILE A 45 -9.84 -0.61 -10.43
N ALA A 46 -10.94 -0.16 -9.83
CA ALA A 46 -11.80 0.88 -10.39
C ALA A 46 -11.51 2.24 -9.74
N GLY A 47 -11.69 3.31 -10.50
CA GLY A 47 -11.66 4.67 -9.95
C GLY A 47 -12.76 4.86 -8.90
N TYR A 48 -12.46 5.61 -7.85
CA TYR A 48 -13.36 5.81 -6.71
C TYR A 48 -13.35 7.27 -6.28
N ASN A 49 -14.48 7.78 -5.79
CA ASN A 49 -14.53 9.15 -5.24
C ASN A 49 -14.06 9.14 -3.78
N TRP A 50 -12.78 9.41 -3.57
CA TRP A 50 -12.15 9.38 -2.25
C TRP A 50 -12.49 10.55 -1.32
N SER A 51 -13.26 11.54 -1.78
CA SER A 51 -13.48 12.79 -1.02
C SER A 51 -14.03 12.53 0.38
N GLY A 52 -15.03 11.64 0.52
CA GLY A 52 -15.61 11.30 1.82
C GLY A 52 -14.61 10.59 2.73
N VAL A 53 -14.00 9.52 2.24
CA VAL A 53 -13.01 8.73 2.99
C VAL A 53 -11.82 9.59 3.41
N LYS A 54 -11.31 10.45 2.52
CA LYS A 54 -10.20 11.36 2.80
C LYS A 54 -10.58 12.33 3.92
N ASN A 55 -11.76 12.95 3.84
CA ASN A 55 -12.23 13.88 4.87
C ASN A 55 -12.37 13.19 6.22
N ASP A 56 -12.95 11.98 6.27
CA ASP A 56 -13.12 11.21 7.50
C ASP A 56 -11.77 10.85 8.15
N VAL A 57 -10.81 10.41 7.34
CA VAL A 57 -9.45 10.10 7.82
C VAL A 57 -8.75 11.36 8.30
N GLU A 58 -8.85 12.48 7.59
CA GLU A 58 -8.24 13.74 8.03
C GLU A 58 -8.84 14.26 9.34
N GLN A 59 -10.16 14.13 9.52
CA GLN A 59 -10.87 14.53 10.74
C GLN A 59 -10.58 13.64 11.95
N SER A 60 -10.04 12.44 11.75
CA SER A 60 -9.64 11.53 12.83
C SER A 60 -8.41 11.98 13.63
N GLY A 61 -7.78 13.10 13.25
CA GLY A 61 -6.51 13.55 13.80
C GLY A 61 -5.29 13.04 13.01
N ALA A 62 -5.49 12.44 11.83
CA ALA A 62 -4.40 11.96 10.98
C ALA A 62 -3.30 13.02 10.78
N ARG A 63 -3.67 14.26 10.47
CA ARG A 63 -2.71 15.35 10.24
C ARG A 63 -1.86 15.68 11.46
N SER A 64 -2.43 15.66 12.67
CA SER A 64 -1.66 15.95 13.90
C SER A 64 -0.67 14.83 14.25
N LEU A 65 -0.88 13.63 13.70
CA LEU A 65 0.03 12.50 13.81
C LEU A 65 1.04 12.43 12.65
N GLY A 66 1.00 13.38 11.70
CA GLY A 66 1.83 13.34 10.50
C GLY A 66 1.43 12.21 9.53
N VAL A 67 0.18 11.75 9.61
CA VAL A 67 -0.40 10.80 8.65
C VAL A 67 -0.87 11.57 7.42
N ASP A 68 -0.29 11.23 6.27
CA ASP A 68 -0.65 11.84 4.99
C ASP A 68 -1.65 10.98 4.23
N VAL A 69 -2.69 11.62 3.69
CA VAL A 69 -3.72 10.97 2.88
C VAL A 69 -3.63 11.50 1.45
N THR A 70 -3.17 10.66 0.53
CA THR A 70 -2.87 11.05 -0.85
C THR A 70 -3.57 10.12 -1.82
N GLU A 71 -4.28 10.69 -2.79
CA GLU A 71 -4.77 9.93 -3.94
C GLU A 71 -3.61 9.69 -4.90
N MET A 72 -3.41 8.42 -5.25
CA MET A 72 -2.32 7.98 -6.10
C MET A 72 -2.76 8.02 -7.58
N PRO A 73 -1.83 8.15 -8.53
CA PRO A 73 -2.16 8.18 -9.97
C PRO A 73 -2.87 6.92 -10.48
N ASP A 74 -2.76 5.79 -9.76
CA ASP A 74 -3.44 4.53 -10.07
C ASP A 74 -4.88 4.46 -9.53
N GLY A 75 -5.41 5.56 -8.98
CA GLY A 75 -6.77 5.68 -8.48
C GLY A 75 -6.96 5.16 -7.05
N THR A 76 -5.89 4.77 -6.36
CA THR A 76 -5.94 4.30 -4.98
C THR A 76 -5.74 5.43 -3.98
N LEU A 77 -6.27 5.28 -2.76
CA LEU A 77 -6.01 6.20 -1.67
C LEU A 77 -4.92 5.63 -0.77
N ARG A 78 -3.78 6.31 -0.69
CA ARG A 78 -2.69 5.97 0.21
C ARG A 78 -2.81 6.77 1.50
N VAL A 79 -2.93 6.06 2.61
CA VAL A 79 -2.77 6.59 3.96
C VAL A 79 -1.36 6.22 4.43
N ASN A 80 -0.44 7.19 4.38
CA ASN A 80 0.95 7.02 4.80
C ASN A 80 1.07 7.27 6.29
N ILE A 81 1.43 6.24 7.06
CA ILE A 81 1.44 6.25 8.52
C ILE A 81 2.88 6.13 9.03
N PRO A 82 3.47 7.20 9.59
CA PRO A 82 4.82 7.16 10.14
C PRO A 82 4.94 6.18 11.32
N SER A 83 6.07 5.48 11.42
CA SER A 83 6.24 4.47 12.49
C SER A 83 6.30 5.06 13.89
N ASN A 84 6.79 6.29 14.08
CA ASN A 84 6.91 6.92 15.41
C ASN A 84 5.55 7.14 16.11
N VAL A 85 4.49 7.37 15.32
CA VAL A 85 3.11 7.49 15.82
C VAL A 85 2.37 6.16 15.84
N SER A 86 2.88 5.16 15.12
CA SER A 86 2.25 3.84 14.98
C SER A 86 2.76 2.81 15.97
N PHE A 87 4.08 2.79 16.23
CA PHE A 87 4.79 1.74 16.93
C PHE A 87 5.98 2.30 17.72
N ASP A 88 6.35 1.63 18.80
CA ASP A 88 7.66 1.87 19.42
C ASP A 88 8.78 1.17 18.63
N THR A 89 10.03 1.60 18.85
CA THR A 89 11.22 1.03 18.21
C THR A 89 11.28 -0.50 18.40
N GLY A 90 11.47 -1.23 17.31
CA GLY A 90 11.53 -2.70 17.32
C GLY A 90 10.20 -3.41 17.64
N LYS A 91 9.12 -2.67 17.92
CA LYS A 91 7.80 -3.23 18.24
C LYS A 91 6.85 -3.15 17.04
N TYR A 92 5.79 -3.95 17.11
CA TYR A 92 4.67 -4.00 16.17
C TYR A 92 3.31 -3.86 16.88
N GLN A 93 3.30 -3.45 18.15
CA GLN A 93 2.08 -3.11 18.87
C GLN A 93 1.61 -1.71 18.47
N LEU A 94 0.37 -1.60 18.00
CA LEU A 94 -0.21 -0.31 17.62
C LEU A 94 -0.33 0.61 18.83
N LYS A 95 0.03 1.88 18.65
CA LYS A 95 -0.13 2.91 19.68
C LYS A 95 -1.58 3.40 19.71
N PRO A 96 -2.14 3.70 20.90
CA PRO A 96 -3.52 4.18 21.06
C PRO A 96 -3.85 5.42 20.22
N ALA A 97 -2.87 6.31 20.02
CA ALA A 97 -3.04 7.53 19.24
C ALA A 97 -3.42 7.28 17.77
N LEU A 98 -3.01 6.14 17.19
CA LEU A 98 -3.31 5.79 15.80
C LEU A 98 -4.72 5.19 15.62
N LEU A 99 -5.33 4.69 16.70
CA LEU A 99 -6.58 3.94 16.63
C LEU A 99 -7.74 4.73 15.99
N PRO A 100 -7.97 6.02 16.32
CA PRO A 100 -9.04 6.80 15.67
C PRO A 100 -8.89 6.90 14.15
N VAL A 101 -7.64 6.96 13.65
CA VAL A 101 -7.34 6.95 12.22
C VAL A 101 -7.76 5.62 11.62
N LEU A 102 -7.37 4.51 12.24
CA LEU A 102 -7.76 3.18 11.77
C LEU A 102 -9.26 2.92 11.89
N ASP A 103 -9.94 3.52 12.87
CA ASP A 103 -11.39 3.43 13.02
C ASP A 103 -12.13 4.16 11.89
N SER A 104 -11.63 5.32 11.44
CA SER A 104 -12.17 5.99 10.25
C SER A 104 -12.02 5.12 8.98
N VAL A 105 -10.86 4.48 8.81
CA VAL A 105 -10.63 3.57 7.68
C VAL A 105 -11.52 2.33 7.76
N ALA A 106 -11.68 1.75 8.96
CA ALA A 106 -12.56 0.60 9.18
C ALA A 106 -14.01 0.95 8.83
N ARG A 107 -14.51 2.11 9.26
CA ARG A 107 -15.86 2.61 8.91
C ARG A 107 -16.04 2.70 7.39
N ALA A 108 -15.08 3.28 6.67
CA ALA A 108 -15.14 3.36 5.21
C ALA A 108 -15.20 1.95 4.57
N LEU A 109 -14.37 1.00 5.02
CA LEU A 109 -14.35 -0.37 4.51
C LEU A 109 -15.62 -1.17 4.81
N ILE A 110 -16.34 -0.81 5.87
CA ILE A 110 -17.62 -1.42 6.25
C ILE A 110 -18.78 -0.82 5.44
N GLN A 111 -18.81 0.51 5.30
CA GLN A 111 -19.86 1.24 4.57
C GLN A 111 -19.80 1.01 3.06
N HIS A 112 -18.60 0.74 2.53
CA HIS A 112 -18.37 0.53 1.10
C HIS A 112 -17.94 -0.91 0.80
N PRO A 113 -18.88 -1.79 0.44
CA PRO A 113 -18.62 -3.22 0.23
C PRO A 113 -17.58 -3.53 -0.85
N GLU A 114 -17.46 -2.66 -1.85
CA GLU A 114 -16.50 -2.68 -2.96
C GLU A 114 -15.06 -2.34 -2.55
N LEU A 115 -14.87 -1.65 -1.41
CA LEU A 115 -13.53 -1.27 -0.98
C LEU A 115 -12.75 -2.44 -0.39
N ARG A 116 -11.45 -2.40 -0.63
CA ARG A 116 -10.44 -3.33 -0.13
C ARG A 116 -9.27 -2.52 0.43
N ALA A 117 -8.47 -3.14 1.29
CA ALA A 117 -7.30 -2.51 1.88
C ALA A 117 -6.06 -3.39 1.83
N LYS A 118 -4.93 -2.79 1.46
CA LYS A 118 -3.61 -3.42 1.53
C LYS A 118 -2.69 -2.59 2.42
N SER A 119 -2.24 -3.20 3.51
CA SER A 119 -1.25 -2.62 4.41
C SER A 119 0.16 -3.07 4.00
N ILE A 120 1.08 -2.12 3.85
CA ILE A 120 2.47 -2.38 3.47
C ILE A 120 3.41 -1.78 4.48
N GLY A 121 4.21 -2.63 5.15
CA GLY A 121 5.19 -2.19 6.14
C GLY A 121 6.56 -1.95 5.51
N TYR A 122 7.24 -0.91 5.99
CA TYR A 122 8.61 -0.59 5.62
C TYR A 122 9.47 -0.32 6.87
N THR A 123 10.76 -0.56 6.75
CA THR A 123 11.78 -0.23 7.75
C THR A 123 12.83 0.70 7.13
N ASP A 124 13.70 1.25 7.97
CA ASP A 124 14.99 1.75 7.48
C ASP A 124 15.97 0.59 7.24
N SER A 125 17.18 0.92 6.75
CA SER A 125 18.21 -0.07 6.42
C SER A 125 19.06 -0.53 7.62
N THR A 126 18.71 -0.17 8.86
CA THR A 126 19.47 -0.58 10.05
C THR A 126 19.15 -2.03 10.41
N GLY A 127 20.16 -2.83 10.76
CA GLY A 127 19.99 -4.23 11.13
C GLY A 127 19.92 -5.18 9.92
N SER A 128 19.56 -6.45 10.17
CA SER A 128 19.55 -7.47 9.11
C SER A 128 18.31 -7.36 8.23
N ALA A 129 18.47 -7.68 6.94
CA ALA A 129 17.36 -7.72 5.99
C ALA A 129 16.23 -8.67 6.45
N ALA A 130 16.58 -9.83 7.00
CA ALA A 130 15.61 -10.80 7.51
C ALA A 130 14.81 -10.24 8.70
N THR A 131 15.48 -9.62 9.67
CA THR A 131 14.82 -8.98 10.82
C THR A 131 13.88 -7.87 10.37
N ASN A 132 14.32 -7.03 9.43
CA ASN A 132 13.52 -5.95 8.87
C ASN A 132 12.31 -6.46 8.08
N GLN A 133 12.48 -7.55 7.34
CA GLN A 133 11.39 -8.21 6.64
C GLN A 133 10.33 -8.72 7.63
N THR A 134 10.74 -9.42 8.69
CA THR A 134 9.80 -9.89 9.74
C THR A 134 9.12 -8.73 10.45
N LEU A 135 9.86 -7.68 10.82
CA LEU A 135 9.31 -6.51 11.51
C LEU A 135 8.28 -5.78 10.65
N SER A 136 8.59 -5.54 9.37
CA SER A 136 7.67 -4.90 8.44
C SER A 136 6.41 -5.72 8.20
N ASN A 137 6.53 -7.05 8.03
CA ASN A 137 5.39 -7.97 7.93
C ASN A 137 4.50 -7.88 9.17
N ASN A 138 5.08 -7.95 10.37
CA ASN A 138 4.32 -7.91 11.62
C ASN A 138 3.59 -6.57 11.81
N ARG A 139 4.21 -5.45 11.43
CA ARG A 139 3.58 -4.12 11.50
C ARG A 139 2.42 -3.98 10.52
N ALA A 140 2.58 -4.46 9.29
CA ALA A 140 1.49 -4.48 8.31
C ALA A 140 0.33 -5.36 8.78
N SER A 141 0.63 -6.54 9.31
CA SER A 141 -0.37 -7.46 9.88
C SER A 141 -1.05 -6.88 11.11
N ALA A 142 -0.36 -6.09 11.95
CA ALA A 142 -0.97 -5.45 13.10
C ALA A 142 -2.08 -4.47 12.68
N VAL A 143 -1.87 -3.72 11.60
CA VAL A 143 -2.88 -2.80 11.03
C VAL A 143 -4.10 -3.58 10.53
N THR A 144 -3.91 -4.61 9.70
CA THR A 144 -5.04 -5.39 9.17
C THR A 144 -5.78 -6.17 10.27
N ASN A 145 -5.06 -6.72 11.25
CA ASN A 145 -5.66 -7.38 12.41
C ASN A 145 -6.53 -6.41 13.22
N TYR A 146 -6.10 -5.15 13.38
CA TYR A 146 -6.91 -4.14 14.03
C TYR A 146 -8.18 -3.83 13.23
N LEU A 147 -8.06 -3.58 11.92
CA LEU A 147 -9.23 -3.34 11.05
C LEU A 147 -10.22 -4.50 11.09
N SER A 148 -9.74 -5.74 11.14
CA SER A 148 -10.59 -6.91 11.26
C SER A 148 -11.33 -6.96 12.60
N ARG A 149 -10.68 -6.60 13.71
CA ARG A 149 -11.32 -6.49 15.03
C ARG A 149 -12.41 -5.41 15.07
N GLN A 150 -12.30 -4.38 14.22
CA GLN A 150 -13.33 -3.36 14.04
C GLN A 150 -14.49 -3.81 13.14
N GLY A 151 -14.47 -5.04 12.62
CA GLY A 151 -15.55 -5.62 11.84
C GLY A 151 -15.31 -5.68 10.32
N VAL A 152 -14.13 -5.28 9.84
CA VAL A 152 -13.78 -5.44 8.42
C VAL A 152 -13.54 -6.92 8.12
N GLN A 153 -14.21 -7.43 7.07
CA GLN A 153 -14.05 -8.82 6.65
C GLN A 153 -12.60 -9.11 6.22
N LEU A 154 -12.02 -10.23 6.68
CA LEU A 154 -10.64 -10.60 6.38
C LEU A 154 -10.35 -10.72 4.88
N GLY A 155 -11.31 -11.18 4.08
CA GLY A 155 -11.17 -11.25 2.62
C GLY A 155 -11.00 -9.89 1.93
N LYS A 156 -11.22 -8.78 2.65
CA LYS A 156 -10.97 -7.42 2.16
C LYS A 156 -9.57 -6.89 2.49
N LEU A 157 -8.81 -7.60 3.30
CA LEU A 157 -7.58 -7.12 3.92
C LEU A 157 -6.39 -7.92 3.42
N THR A 158 -5.33 -7.23 3.02
CA THR A 158 -4.04 -7.84 2.69
C THR A 158 -2.93 -7.14 3.45
N ALA A 159 -1.95 -7.90 3.94
CA ALA A 159 -0.76 -7.37 4.60
C ALA A 159 0.50 -7.85 3.89
N GLU A 160 1.47 -6.95 3.73
CA GLU A 160 2.76 -7.22 3.12
C GLU A 160 3.85 -6.43 3.85
N GLY A 161 4.97 -7.04 4.15
CA GLY A 161 6.17 -6.35 4.59
C GLY A 161 7.17 -6.26 3.45
N ARG A 162 7.90 -5.15 3.40
CA ARG A 162 8.90 -4.86 2.37
C ARG A 162 10.28 -4.57 2.92
N GLY A 163 10.46 -4.71 4.24
CA GLY A 163 11.71 -4.40 4.93
C GLY A 163 12.24 -3.02 4.51
N PRO A 164 13.54 -2.90 4.19
CA PRO A 164 14.16 -1.63 3.81
C PRO A 164 14.00 -1.26 2.33
N SER A 165 13.23 -2.02 1.54
CA SER A 165 13.07 -1.73 0.11
C SER A 165 12.21 -0.48 -0.12
N ASN A 166 12.33 0.11 -1.30
CA ASN A 166 11.60 1.34 -1.69
C ASN A 166 11.74 2.48 -0.65
N PRO A 167 12.98 2.91 -0.32
CA PRO A 167 13.20 4.03 0.57
C PRO A 167 12.63 5.31 -0.05
N ILE A 168 11.99 6.13 0.78
CA ILE A 168 11.47 7.46 0.43
C ILE A 168 12.35 8.58 1.00
N GLY A 169 13.33 8.23 1.83
CA GLY A 169 14.32 9.11 2.41
C GLY A 169 15.71 8.48 2.40
N ASP A 170 16.74 9.31 2.54
CA ASP A 170 18.13 8.85 2.59
C ASP A 170 18.41 8.10 3.92
N ASN A 171 18.74 6.82 3.81
CA ASN A 171 19.07 5.97 4.97
C ASN A 171 20.37 6.39 5.68
N ALA A 172 21.22 7.23 5.06
CA ALA A 172 22.38 7.79 5.73
C ALA A 172 21.99 8.82 6.81
N THR A 173 20.85 9.49 6.66
CA THR A 173 20.39 10.55 7.57
C THR A 173 19.39 10.04 8.63
N VAL A 174 19.33 10.70 9.79
CA VAL A 174 18.37 10.32 10.85
C VAL A 174 16.94 10.57 10.37
N GLU A 175 16.74 11.68 9.67
CA GLU A 175 15.49 12.16 9.11
C GLU A 175 15.00 11.21 8.01
N GLY A 176 15.88 10.83 7.07
CA GLY A 176 15.54 9.89 6.01
C GLY A 176 15.22 8.49 6.52
N ARG A 177 15.95 7.99 7.54
CA ARG A 177 15.56 6.75 8.23
C ARG A 177 14.18 6.87 8.90
N ALA A 178 13.86 8.02 9.49
CA ALA A 178 12.55 8.25 10.08
C ALA A 178 11.42 8.21 9.05
N MET A 179 11.63 8.79 7.86
CA MET A 179 10.69 8.71 6.74
C MET A 179 10.53 7.26 6.23
N ASN A 180 11.61 6.49 6.15
CA ASN A 180 11.57 5.10 5.67
C ASN A 180 10.80 4.16 6.61
N ARG A 181 10.84 4.41 7.92
CA ARG A 181 10.05 3.66 8.90
C ARG A 181 8.57 4.09 8.83
N ARG A 182 7.77 3.39 8.03
CA ARG A 182 6.35 3.71 7.83
C ARG A 182 5.51 2.47 7.55
N VAL A 183 4.20 2.61 7.67
CA VAL A 183 3.22 1.69 7.10
C VAL A 183 2.38 2.48 6.12
N GLU A 184 2.27 2.00 4.89
CA GLU A 184 1.38 2.55 3.88
C GLU A 184 0.13 1.68 3.81
N LEU A 185 -1.04 2.27 4.08
CA LEU A 185 -2.32 1.61 3.93
C LEU A 185 -2.99 2.12 2.65
N TYR A 186 -3.11 1.25 1.66
CA TYR A 186 -3.77 1.56 0.39
C TYR A 186 -5.20 1.08 0.42
N LEU A 187 -6.13 1.98 0.10
CA LEU A 187 -7.53 1.65 -0.17
C LEU A 187 -7.77 1.68 -1.68
N TYR A 188 -8.51 0.69 -2.16
CA TYR A 188 -8.84 0.57 -3.58
C TYR A 188 -10.22 -0.07 -3.75
N ALA A 189 -10.94 0.35 -4.79
CA ALA A 189 -12.21 -0.23 -5.16
C ALA A 189 -11.98 -1.36 -6.16
N VAL A 190 -12.67 -2.49 -5.96
CA VAL A 190 -12.72 -3.58 -6.96
C VAL A 190 -14.07 -3.56 -7.68
N GLN A 191 -14.05 -3.90 -8.96
CA GLN A 191 -15.24 -4.08 -9.78
C GLN A 191 -15.93 -5.42 -9.54
#